data_AF-A0A820S5R8-F1
#
_entry.id   AF-A0A820S5R8-F1
#
_cell.length_a   1.000
_cell.length_b   1.000
_cell.length_c   1.000
_cell.angle_alpha   90.00
_cell.angle_beta   90.00
_cell.angle_gamma   90.00
#
_symmetry.space_group_name_H-M   'P 1'
#
loop_
_entity.id
_entity.type
_entity.pdbx_description
1 polymer ?
#
loop_
_entity_poly.entity_id
_entity_poly.type
_entity_poly.pdbx_seq_one_letter_code
_entity_poly.pdbx_strand_id
1 'polypeptide(L)'
;MLMLTIIVSFFKSFFIILGMFLLMLVYAFAGVILFGCVKFGPELGRHANFKTVPNAIVLLMRIVTGEDWNKIMHDCMVVPPRCTRGTSYWESDCGN
;
A
#
# COMPACT_ATOMS: atom_id res chain seq x y z
N MET A 1 -8.55 -23.36 27.72
CA MET A 1 -8.90 -21.95 27.99
C MET A 1 -8.34 -21.00 26.93
N LEU A 2 -7.03 -20.98 26.67
CA LEU A 2 -6.43 -20.07 25.67
C LEU A 2 -6.98 -20.21 24.23
N MET A 3 -7.13 -21.45 23.73
CA MET A 3 -7.67 -21.68 22.38
C MET A 3 -9.11 -21.18 22.21
N LEU A 4 -9.95 -21.34 23.24
CA LEU A 4 -11.33 -20.85 23.22
C LEU A 4 -11.35 -19.31 23.19
N THR A 5 -10.47 -18.66 23.96
CA THR A 5 -10.34 -17.21 23.96
C THR A 5 -9.97 -16.67 22.57
N ILE A 6 -9.03 -17.31 21.87
CA ILE A 6 -8.64 -16.90 20.51
C ILE A 6 -9.82 -17.00 19.56
N ILE A 7 -10.52 -18.14 19.56
CA ILE A 7 -11.65 -18.39 18.65
C ILE A 7 -12.79 -17.39 18.91
N VAL A 8 -13.20 -17.23 20.17
CA VAL A 8 -14.29 -16.32 20.53
C VAL A 8 -13.92 -14.87 20.21
N SER A 9 -12.68 -14.46 20.45
CA SER A 9 -12.22 -13.11 20.13
C SER A 9 -12.22 -12.85 18.63
N PHE A 10 -11.76 -13.82 17.82
CA PHE A 10 -11.75 -13.70 16.36
C PHE A 10 -13.16 -13.47 15.79
N PHE A 11 -14.16 -14.27 16.21
CA PHE A 11 -15.54 -14.09 15.78
C PHE A 11 -16.13 -12.75 16.23
N LYS A 12 -15.82 -12.30 17.45
CA LYS A 12 -16.28 -10.99 17.96
C LYS A 12 -15.65 -9.81 17.22
N SER A 13 -14.40 -9.95 16.77
CA SER A 13 -13.67 -8.92 16.03
C SER A 13 -14.06 -8.82 14.55
N PHE A 14 -14.99 -9.63 14.05
CA PHE A 14 -15.35 -9.70 12.63
C PHE A 14 -15.61 -8.32 12.00
N PHE A 15 -16.46 -7.49 12.61
CA PHE A 15 -16.79 -6.17 12.06
C PHE A 15 -15.62 -5.19 12.09
N ILE A 16 -14.73 -5.31 13.07
CA ILE A 16 -13.51 -4.49 13.15
C ILE A 16 -12.57 -4.88 11.99
N ILE A 17 -12.36 -6.18 11.78
CA ILE A 17 -11.53 -6.69 10.67
C ILE A 17 -12.12 -6.26 9.32
N LEU A 18 -13.43 -6.37 9.15
CA LEU A 18 -14.12 -5.93 7.93
C LEU A 18 -13.95 -4.42 7.70
N GLY A 19 -14.13 -3.59 8.73
CA GLY A 19 -13.94 -2.15 8.64
C GLY A 19 -12.51 -1.78 8.26
N MET A 20 -11.52 -2.43 8.88
CA MET A 20 -10.09 -2.26 8.54
C MET A 20 -9.79 -2.68 7.10
N PHE A 21 -10.38 -3.78 6.63
CA PHE A 21 -10.23 -4.22 5.24
C PHE A 21 -10.86 -3.23 4.25
N LEU A 22 -12.04 -2.68 4.55
CA LEU A 22 -12.67 -1.64 3.72
C LEU A 22 -11.83 -0.37 3.67
N LEU A 23 -11.27 0.07 4.81
CA LEU A 23 -10.35 1.20 4.85
C LEU A 23 -9.12 0.93 3.98
N MET A 24 -8.53 -0.26 4.10
CA MET A 24 -7.40 -0.68 3.26
C MET A 24 -7.75 -0.68 1.77
N LEU A 25 -8.97 -1.10 1.41
CA LEU A 25 -9.43 -1.09 0.03
C LEU A 25 -9.52 0.35 -0.53
N VAL A 26 -10.04 1.30 0.25
CA VAL A 26 -10.05 2.72 -0.13
C VAL A 26 -8.63 3.25 -0.34
N TYR A 27 -7.72 2.94 0.57
CA TYR A 27 -6.31 3.32 0.43
C TYR A 27 -5.61 2.62 -0.73
N ALA A 28 -6.00 1.39 -1.08
CA ALA A 28 -5.46 0.69 -2.25
C ALA A 28 -5.85 1.40 -3.54
N PHE A 29 -7.12 1.80 -3.69
CA PHE A 29 -7.55 2.60 -4.84
C PHE A 29 -6.85 3.95 -4.90
N ALA A 30 -6.77 4.67 -3.77
CA ALA A 30 -6.06 5.94 -3.72
C ALA A 30 -4.56 5.78 -4.07
N GLY A 31 -3.91 4.75 -3.54
CA GLY A 31 -2.51 4.45 -3.80
C GLY A 31 -2.25 4.09 -5.27
N VAL A 32 -3.16 3.35 -5.92
CA VAL A 32 -3.03 3.06 -7.36
C VAL A 32 -3.12 4.33 -8.21
N ILE A 33 -4.02 5.26 -7.86
CA ILE A 33 -4.17 6.53 -8.57
C ILE A 33 -2.95 7.44 -8.35
N LEU A 34 -2.45 7.52 -7.11
CA LEU A 34 -1.35 8.43 -6.76
C LEU A 34 0.03 7.87 -7.14
N PHE A 35 0.25 6.57 -6.96
CA PHE A 35 1.58 5.96 -6.99
C PHE A 35 1.72 4.82 -8.00
N GLY A 36 0.70 4.56 -8.82
CA GLY A 36 0.70 3.43 -9.75
C GLY A 36 1.78 3.49 -10.83
N CYS A 37 2.23 4.69 -11.21
CA CYS A 37 3.29 4.90 -12.19
C CYS A 37 4.65 5.23 -11.57
N VAL A 38 4.77 5.33 -10.25
CA VAL A 38 6.02 5.71 -9.57
C VAL A 38 7.15 4.75 -9.93
N LYS A 39 8.32 5.33 -10.23
CA LYS A 39 9.54 4.60 -10.53
C LYS A 39 9.91 3.66 -9.38
N PHE A 40 10.38 2.46 -9.72
CA PHE A 40 10.87 1.53 -8.72
C PHE A 40 12.05 2.10 -7.94
N GLY A 41 12.02 1.87 -6.63
CA GLY A 41 13.02 2.27 -5.67
C GLY A 41 13.61 1.05 -4.93
N PRO A 42 14.31 1.28 -3.83
CA PRO A 42 14.79 0.23 -2.94
C PRO A 42 13.70 -0.73 -2.43
N GLU A 43 12.53 -0.23 -2.04
CA GLU A 43 11.43 -1.06 -1.52
C GLU A 43 10.27 -1.20 -2.50
N LEU A 44 10.00 -0.16 -3.31
CA LEU A 44 9.05 -0.28 -4.42
C LEU A 44 9.67 -1.08 -5.57
N GLY A 45 9.09 -2.24 -5.87
CA GLY A 45 9.60 -3.12 -6.91
C GLY A 45 8.51 -3.98 -7.56
N ARG A 46 8.93 -5.05 -8.25
CA ARG A 46 8.00 -5.94 -8.97
C ARG A 46 6.95 -6.60 -8.07
N HIS A 47 7.32 -6.88 -6.81
CA HIS A 47 6.47 -7.59 -5.86
C HIS A 47 5.75 -6.67 -4.85
N ALA A 48 6.18 -5.41 -4.75
CA ALA A 48 5.68 -4.41 -3.81
C ALA A 48 5.45 -3.10 -4.57
N ASN A 49 4.25 -2.88 -5.08
CA ASN A 49 3.91 -1.68 -5.86
C ASN A 49 2.41 -1.38 -5.84
N PHE A 50 2.08 -0.18 -6.32
CA PHE A 50 0.70 0.29 -6.50
C PHE A 50 0.20 0.16 -7.95
N LYS A 51 0.78 -0.71 -8.80
CA LYS A 51 0.36 -0.82 -10.21
C LYS A 51 -1.05 -1.38 -10.39
N THR A 52 -1.47 -2.24 -9.46
CA THR A 52 -2.79 -2.88 -9.48
C THR A 52 -3.37 -2.90 -8.07
N VAL A 53 -4.69 -2.91 -7.94
CA VAL A 53 -5.38 -2.93 -6.65
C VAL A 53 -4.97 -4.15 -5.79
N PRO A 54 -4.88 -5.39 -6.31
CA PRO A 54 -4.42 -6.53 -5.51
C PRO A 54 -3.01 -6.35 -4.97
N ASN A 55 -2.07 -5.84 -5.78
CA ASN A 55 -0.71 -5.58 -5.33
C ASN A 55 -0.67 -4.49 -4.25
N ALA A 56 -1.47 -3.44 -4.42
CA ALA A 56 -1.60 -2.37 -3.44
C ALA A 56 -2.16 -2.88 -2.10
N ILE A 57 -3.14 -3.79 -2.11
CA ILE A 57 -3.67 -4.42 -0.88
C ILE A 57 -2.57 -5.22 -0.18
N VAL A 58 -1.81 -6.05 -0.91
CA VAL A 58 -0.70 -6.83 -0.31
C VAL A 58 0.38 -5.91 0.25
N LEU A 59 0.71 -4.83 -0.45
CA LEU A 59 1.66 -3.83 0.03
C LEU A 59 1.15 -3.10 1.28
N LEU A 60 -0.13 -2.74 1.32
CA LEU A 60 -0.74 -2.11 2.50
C LEU A 60 -0.81 -3.06 3.70
N MET A 61 -1.01 -4.37 3.49
CA MET A 61 -0.90 -5.36 4.56
C MET A 61 0.51 -5.35 5.17
N ARG A 62 1.57 -5.31 4.34
CA ARG A 62 2.97 -5.16 4.79
C ARG A 62 3.19 -3.87 5.60
N ILE A 63 2.61 -2.76 5.14
CA ILE A 63 2.68 -1.46 5.82
C ILE A 63 1.98 -1.50 7.19
N VAL A 64 0.80 -2.11 7.29
CA VAL A 64 0.04 -2.23 8.55
C VAL A 64 0.77 -3.08 9.58
N THR A 65 1.55 -4.07 9.15
CA THR A 65 2.45 -4.81 10.05
C THR A 65 3.72 -4.04 10.44
N GLY A 66 3.90 -2.83 9.91
CA GLY A 66 5.02 -1.94 10.24
C GLY A 66 6.31 -2.23 9.50
N GLU A 67 6.28 -3.08 8.47
CA GLU A 67 7.49 -3.49 7.76
C GLU A 67 7.87 -2.44 6.70
N ASP A 68 8.99 -1.73 6.95
CA ASP A 68 9.64 -0.80 6.01
C ASP A 68 8.73 0.28 5.38
N TRP A 69 7.60 0.59 6.04
CA TRP A 69 6.60 1.54 5.54
C TRP A 69 7.19 2.93 5.25
N ASN A 70 8.17 3.37 6.05
CA ASN A 70 8.82 4.66 5.90
C ASN A 70 9.70 4.71 4.65
N LYS A 71 10.35 3.61 4.29
CA LYS A 71 11.13 3.52 3.06
C LYS A 71 10.21 3.49 1.84
N ILE A 72 9.11 2.74 1.91
CA ILE A 72 8.06 2.77 0.88
C ILE A 72 7.52 4.19 0.68
N MET A 73 7.27 4.92 1.78
CA MET A 73 6.88 6.33 1.73
C MET A 73 7.92 7.18 1.00
N HIS A 74 9.21 7.04 1.32
CA HIS A 74 10.27 7.80 0.65
C HIS A 74 10.41 7.46 -0.84
N ASP A 75 10.20 6.21 -1.23
CA ASP A 75 10.17 5.80 -2.64
C ASP A 75 8.99 6.44 -3.39
N CYS A 76 7.83 6.56 -2.74
CA CYS A 76 6.66 7.27 -3.27
C CYS A 76 6.82 8.79 -3.37
N MET A 77 7.85 9.38 -2.75
CA MET A 77 8.14 10.82 -2.76
C MET A 77 9.29 11.19 -3.71
N VAL A 78 9.61 10.32 -4.68
CA VAL A 78 10.70 10.57 -5.63
C VAL A 78 10.41 11.79 -6.52
N VAL A 79 11.36 12.72 -6.60
CA VAL A 79 11.27 13.98 -7.36
C VAL A 79 12.42 14.12 -8.38
N PRO A 80 12.30 15.00 -9.39
CA PRO A 80 13.39 15.27 -10.32
C PRO A 80 14.68 15.72 -9.58
N PRO A 81 15.89 15.35 -10.04
CA PRO A 81 16.24 14.67 -11.29
C PRO A 81 16.15 13.13 -11.26
N ARG A 82 15.59 12.52 -10.20
CA ARG A 82 15.57 11.05 -10.04
C ARG A 82 14.39 10.37 -10.76
N CYS A 83 13.43 11.16 -11.22
CA CYS A 83 12.28 10.77 -12.04
C CYS A 83 12.05 11.78 -13.18
N THR A 84 11.20 11.41 -14.11
CA THR A 84 10.78 12.14 -15.31
C THR A 84 9.32 12.59 -15.17
N ARG A 85 9.08 13.91 -15.25
CA ARG A 85 7.72 14.46 -15.25
C ARG A 85 7.11 14.33 -16.64
N GLY A 86 5.96 13.68 -16.71
CA GLY A 86 5.10 13.65 -17.90
C GLY A 86 4.10 14.81 -17.90
N THR A 87 3.39 14.97 -19.01
CA THR A 87 2.28 15.93 -19.13
C THR A 87 1.05 15.53 -18.31
N SER A 88 0.80 14.22 -18.21
CA SER A 88 -0.26 13.63 -17.40
C SER A 88 0.31 12.74 -16.30
N TYR A 89 -0.48 12.44 -15.24
CA TYR A 89 0.02 11.63 -14.11
C TYR A 89 0.42 10.21 -14.51
N TRP A 90 -0.26 9.60 -15.49
CA TRP A 90 0.06 8.25 -15.98
C TRP A 90 1.31 8.19 -16.87
N GLU A 91 1.77 9.34 -17.36
CA GLU A 91 3.01 9.49 -18.15
C GLU A 91 4.21 9.88 -17.29
N SER A 92 4.01 10.20 -16.02
CA SER A 92 5.09 10.52 -15.08
C SER A 92 5.46 9.30 -14.26
N ASP A 93 6.77 9.11 -14.04
CA ASP A 93 7.30 8.14 -13.07
C ASP A 93 7.72 8.81 -11.74
N CYS A 94 7.30 10.06 -11.53
CA CYS A 94 7.53 10.79 -10.29
C CYS A 94 6.52 10.43 -9.21
N GLY A 95 6.96 10.59 -7.97
CA GLY A 95 6.13 10.57 -6.79
C GLY A 95 5.26 11.81 -6.63
N ASN A 96 4.45 11.79 -5.57
CA ASN A 96 3.65 12.92 -5.12
C ASN A 96 4.01 13.26 -3.67
#